data_AF-A0A956T0B1-F1
#
_entry.id   AF-A0A956T0B1-F1
#
_cell.length_a   1.000
_cell.length_b   1.000
_cell.length_c   1.000
_cell.angle_alpha   90.00
_cell.angle_beta   90.00
_cell.angle_gamma   90.00
#
_symmetry.space_group_name_H-M   'P 1'
#
loop_
_entity.id
_entity.type
_entity.pdbx_description
1 polymer ?
#
loop_
_entity_poly.entity_id
_entity_poly.type
_entity_poly.pdbx_seq_one_letter_code
_entity_poly.pdbx_strand_id
1 'polypeptide(L)'
;GLTPVPSRKVGAPRVKEAHAFLECKLSRIVPVGEGSGAGCMILGEVLCIEIDDEVMDGTRVDLEKLQPIGRLAGSDYCGVQETFAYDRPTPEELSRPGRA
;
A
#
# COMPACT_ATOMS: atom_id res chain seq x y z
N GLY A 1 11.17 16.46 -12.23
CA GLY A 1 11.26 15.01 -12.51
C GLY A 1 11.49 14.28 -11.20
N LEU A 2 11.45 12.95 -11.19
CA LEU A 2 11.72 12.12 -10.00
C LEU A 2 13.18 11.65 -9.99
N THR A 3 13.75 11.43 -8.81
CA THR A 3 15.16 11.05 -8.66
C THR A 3 15.31 9.55 -8.39
N PRO A 4 15.92 8.75 -9.27
CA PRO A 4 16.19 7.35 -8.99
C PRO A 4 17.35 7.20 -8.01
N VAL A 5 17.22 6.32 -7.03
CA VAL A 5 18.29 5.94 -6.10
C VAL A 5 18.38 4.42 -5.95
N PRO A 6 19.57 3.86 -5.65
CA PRO A 6 19.73 2.42 -5.51
C PRO A 6 18.88 1.82 -4.38
N SER A 7 18.39 0.61 -4.62
CA SER A 7 17.74 -0.26 -3.63
C SER A 7 18.77 -1.13 -2.90
N ARG A 8 18.38 -1.72 -1.76
CA ARG A 8 19.27 -2.52 -0.89
C ARG A 8 19.33 -4.00 -1.25
N LYS A 9 18.22 -4.60 -1.66
CA LYS A 9 18.00 -6.04 -1.89
C LYS A 9 17.74 -6.38 -3.36
N VAL A 10 17.34 -5.42 -4.18
CA VAL A 10 17.01 -5.62 -5.60
C VAL A 10 17.76 -4.62 -6.50
N GLY A 11 17.90 -4.95 -7.79
CA GLY A 11 18.57 -4.09 -8.77
C GLY A 11 17.71 -2.96 -9.35
N ALA A 12 16.39 -3.01 -9.16
CA ALA A 12 15.49 -1.93 -9.58
C ALA A 12 15.67 -0.71 -8.66
N PRO A 13 15.82 0.52 -9.18
CA PRO A 13 15.96 1.71 -8.35
C PRO A 13 14.63 2.11 -7.71
N ARG A 14 14.70 2.82 -6.59
CA ARG A 14 13.57 3.46 -5.92
C ARG A 14 13.54 4.97 -6.17
N VAL A 15 12.42 5.61 -5.88
CA VAL A 15 12.19 7.06 -6.09
C VAL A 15 12.57 7.81 -4.83
N LYS A 16 13.61 8.64 -4.84
CA LYS A 16 14.10 9.36 -3.65
C LYS A 16 13.00 10.13 -2.89
N GLU A 17 12.04 10.69 -3.61
CA GLU A 17 11.00 11.56 -3.07
C GLU A 17 9.83 10.80 -2.39
N ALA A 18 9.78 9.46 -2.46
CA ALA A 18 8.73 8.71 -1.77
C ALA A 18 9.13 8.40 -0.32
N HIS A 19 8.15 8.35 0.59
CA HIS A 19 8.40 8.10 2.02
C HIS A 19 8.43 6.61 2.40
N ALA A 20 7.99 5.72 1.52
CA ALA A 20 7.92 4.29 1.80
C ALA A 20 8.21 3.47 0.55
N PHE A 21 8.97 2.39 0.71
CA PHE A 21 9.47 1.53 -0.36
C PHE A 21 9.34 0.07 0.02
N LEU A 22 8.80 -0.73 -0.89
CA LEU A 22 8.77 -2.18 -0.77
C LEU A 22 9.65 -2.75 -1.88
N GLU A 23 10.76 -3.35 -1.47
CA GLU A 23 11.65 -4.06 -2.40
C GLU A 23 11.18 -5.50 -2.52
N CYS A 24 10.77 -5.90 -3.72
CA CYS A 24 10.10 -7.17 -3.94
C CYS A 24 10.85 -8.08 -4.92
N LYS A 25 10.84 -9.38 -4.63
CA LYS A 25 11.18 -10.42 -5.60
C LYS A 25 9.91 -10.90 -6.29
N LEU A 26 9.94 -11.06 -7.61
CA LEU A 26 8.82 -11.64 -8.35
C LEU A 26 8.57 -13.08 -7.86
N SER A 27 7.35 -13.35 -7.40
CA SER A 27 6.89 -14.68 -7.00
C SER A 27 6.11 -15.34 -8.12
N ARG A 28 5.08 -14.66 -8.66
CA ARG A 28 4.25 -15.20 -9.73
C ARG A 28 3.61 -14.10 -10.57
N ILE A 29 3.35 -14.40 -11.84
CA ILE A 29 2.49 -13.62 -12.72
C ILE A 29 1.27 -14.48 -13.06
N VAL A 30 0.07 -13.95 -12.85
CA VAL A 30 -1.20 -14.59 -13.19
C VAL A 30 -1.90 -13.72 -14.24
N PRO A 31 -1.99 -14.16 -15.51
CA PRO A 31 -2.77 -13.46 -16.53
C PRO A 31 -4.25 -13.38 -16.14
N VAL A 32 -4.87 -12.23 -16.35
CA VAL A 32 -6.30 -12.00 -16.09
C VAL A 32 -6.96 -11.60 -17.40
N GLY A 33 -7.48 -12.60 -18.12
CA GLY A 33 -8.09 -12.44 -19.44
C GLY A 33 -7.15 -12.75 -20.61
N GLU A 34 -7.66 -12.56 -21.83
CA GLU A 34 -6.96 -12.83 -23.09
C GLU A 34 -7.07 -11.63 -24.03
N GLY A 35 -6.13 -11.50 -24.97
CA GLY A 35 -6.15 -10.47 -25.99
C GLY A 35 -5.59 -9.11 -25.53
N SER A 36 -5.73 -8.11 -26.40
CA SER A 36 -5.19 -6.77 -26.17
C SER A 36 -5.91 -6.07 -25.02
N GLY A 37 -5.16 -5.53 -24.07
CA GLY A 37 -5.70 -4.85 -22.89
C GLY A 37 -6.00 -5.76 -21.70
N ALA A 38 -5.76 -7.07 -21.82
CA ALA A 38 -5.84 -7.98 -20.68
C ALA A 38 -4.79 -7.62 -19.61
N GLY A 39 -5.18 -7.71 -18.35
CA GLY A 39 -4.33 -7.38 -17.21
C GLY A 39 -3.51 -8.58 -16.72
N CYS A 40 -2.59 -8.32 -15.80
CA CYS A 40 -1.88 -9.36 -15.05
C CYS A 40 -1.94 -9.04 -13.55
N MET A 41 -2.21 -10.06 -12.74
CA MET A 41 -1.97 -10.00 -11.31
C MET A 41 -0.53 -10.42 -11.04
N ILE A 42 0.27 -9.50 -10.50
CA ILE A 42 1.67 -9.74 -10.16
C ILE A 42 1.76 -9.95 -8.64
N LEU A 43 2.31 -11.09 -8.24
CA LEU A 43 2.55 -11.44 -6.85
C LEU A 43 4.05 -11.31 -6.58
N GLY A 44 4.40 -10.48 -5.59
CA GLY A 44 5.77 -10.23 -5.16
C GLY A 44 5.98 -10.59 -3.69
N GLU A 45 7.14 -11.16 -3.37
CA GLU A 45 7.61 -11.37 -2.01
C GLU A 45 8.39 -10.14 -1.54
N VAL A 46 7.98 -9.54 -0.42
CA VAL A 46 8.64 -8.36 0.14
C VAL A 46 9.94 -8.80 0.83
N LEU A 47 11.08 -8.34 0.31
CA LEU A 47 12.41 -8.63 0.84
C LEU A 47 12.89 -7.55 1.82
N CYS A 48 12.44 -6.31 1.64
CA CYS A 48 12.79 -5.17 2.47
C CYS A 48 11.68 -4.13 2.42
N ILE A 49 11.41 -3.52 3.57
CA ILE A 49 10.56 -2.34 3.70
C ILE A 49 11.47 -1.23 4.22
N GLU A 50 11.54 -0.11 3.51
CA GLU A 50 12.19 1.11 3.98
C GLU A 50 11.13 2.19 4.10
N ILE A 51 11.03 2.83 5.26
CA ILE A 51 10.09 3.92 5.54
C ILE A 51 10.91 5.04 6.15
N ASP A 52 10.66 6.28 5.72
CA ASP A 52 11.29 7.46 6.29
C ASP A 52 10.87 7.62 7.75
N ASP A 53 11.84 7.82 8.65
CA ASP A 53 11.57 8.00 10.09
C ASP A 53 10.64 9.20 10.36
N GLU A 54 10.63 10.19 9.47
CA GLU A 54 9.77 11.38 9.59
C GLU A 54 8.27 11.02 9.55
N VAL A 55 7.88 9.97 8.81
CA VAL A 55 6.47 9.53 8.69
C VAL A 55 6.12 8.39 9.65
N MET A 56 6.94 8.17 10.67
CA MET A 56 6.70 7.19 11.73
C MET A 56 6.25 7.88 13.02
N ASP A 57 5.42 7.19 13.82
CA ASP A 57 5.05 7.59 15.19
C ASP A 57 5.94 6.93 16.26
N GLY A 58 6.97 6.20 15.83
CA GLY A 58 7.87 5.38 16.64
C GLY A 58 7.56 3.88 16.54
N THR A 59 6.31 3.49 16.29
CA THR A 59 5.93 2.06 16.15
C THR A 59 5.13 1.75 14.89
N ARG A 60 4.46 2.75 14.31
CA ARG A 60 3.59 2.64 13.15
C ARG A 60 3.82 3.82 12.22
N VAL A 61 3.29 3.67 11.01
CA VAL A 61 3.21 4.76 10.03
C VAL A 61 2.19 5.78 10.51
N ASP A 62 2.63 7.02 10.61
CA ASP A 62 1.78 8.17 10.86
C ASP A 62 1.14 8.62 9.53
N LEU A 63 -0.16 8.36 9.39
CA LEU A 63 -0.90 8.68 8.17
C LEU A 63 -1.08 10.19 7.97
N GLU A 64 -1.09 10.99 9.03
CA GLU A 64 -1.14 12.44 8.93
C GLU A 64 0.15 12.99 8.32
N LYS A 65 1.29 12.36 8.61
CA LYS A 65 2.58 12.74 8.00
C LYS A 65 2.79 12.13 6.62
N LEU A 66 2.39 10.86 6.41
CA LEU A 66 2.57 10.17 5.13
C LEU A 66 1.72 10.79 4.00
N GLN A 67 0.51 11.28 4.32
CA GLN A 67 -0.44 11.84 3.36
C GLN A 67 -0.63 10.99 2.08
N PRO A 68 -1.00 9.70 2.20
CA PRO A 68 -1.16 8.84 1.03
C PRO A 68 -2.36 9.29 0.17
N ILE A 69 -2.22 9.10 -1.14
CA ILE A 69 -3.28 9.42 -2.12
C ILE A 69 -3.98 8.14 -2.61
N GLY A 70 -5.30 8.26 -2.84
CA GLY A 70 -6.11 7.25 -3.51
C GLY A 70 -6.42 7.65 -4.96
N ARG A 71 -6.45 6.68 -5.87
CA ARG A 71 -6.86 6.89 -7.27
C ARG A 71 -8.37 6.73 -7.41
N LEU A 72 -9.02 7.67 -8.12
CA LEU A 72 -10.44 7.63 -8.45
C LEU A 72 -10.66 7.50 -9.97
N ALA A 73 -11.91 7.63 -10.40
CA ALA A 73 -12.28 7.57 -11.82
C ALA A 73 -11.59 8.67 -12.63
N GLY A 74 -11.21 8.33 -13.86
CA GLY A 74 -10.53 9.28 -14.75
C GLY A 74 -9.22 9.80 -14.15
N SER A 75 -9.11 11.12 -14.05
CA SER A 75 -7.93 11.84 -13.56
C SER A 75 -8.06 12.28 -12.10
N ASP A 76 -9.13 11.88 -11.41
CA ASP A 76 -9.39 12.32 -10.04
C ASP A 76 -8.63 11.48 -9.01
N TYR A 77 -8.27 12.14 -7.90
CA TYR A 77 -7.56 11.55 -6.77
C TYR A 77 -8.17 12.06 -5.47
N CYS A 78 -8.03 11.29 -4.40
CA CYS A 78 -8.37 11.71 -3.04
C CYS A 78 -7.15 11.65 -2.13
N GLY A 79 -7.16 12.46 -1.06
CA GLY A 79 -6.27 12.31 0.09
C GLY A 79 -7.02 11.71 1.27
N VAL A 80 -6.29 11.17 2.24
CA VAL A 80 -6.86 10.76 3.53
C VAL A 80 -7.12 12.01 4.37
N GLN A 81 -8.39 12.30 4.65
CA GLN A 81 -8.80 13.47 5.44
C GLN A 81 -9.10 13.15 6.90
N GLU A 82 -9.71 11.99 7.16
CA GLU A 82 -10.08 11.55 8.51
C GLU A 82 -9.82 10.05 8.64
N THR A 83 -9.34 9.64 9.81
CA THR A 83 -9.21 8.24 10.20
C THR A 83 -9.94 8.02 11.51
N PHE A 84 -10.66 6.91 11.62
CA PHE A 84 -11.31 6.50 12.86
C PHE A 84 -10.94 5.05 13.18
N ALA A 85 -10.85 4.74 14.47
CA ALA A 85 -10.66 3.39 14.94
C ALA A 85 -12.01 2.74 15.23
N TYR A 86 -12.15 1.46 14.87
CA TYR A 86 -13.27 0.64 15.28
C TYR A 86 -12.72 -0.61 15.96
N ASP A 87 -13.12 -0.85 17.21
CA ASP A 87 -12.72 -2.05 17.91
C ASP A 87 -13.36 -3.27 17.25
N ARG A 88 -12.58 -4.34 17.12
CA ARG A 88 -13.10 -5.60 16.58
C ARG A 88 -14.22 -6.08 17.51
N PRO A 89 -15.44 -6.32 17.01
CA PRO A 89 -16.53 -6.81 17.84
C PRO A 89 -16.17 -8.15 18.49
N THR A 90 -16.58 -8.35 19.74
CA THR A 90 -16.41 -9.65 20.40
C THR A 90 -17.34 -10.69 19.75
N PRO A 91 -17.04 -11.99 19.91
CA PRO A 91 -17.95 -13.04 19.47
C PRO A 91 -19.38 -12.88 20.03
N GLU A 92 -19.55 -12.42 21.27
CA GLU A 92 -20.88 -12.19 21.84
C GLU A 92 -21.62 -11.06 21.11
N GLU A 93 -20.92 -9.97 20.76
CA GLU A 93 -21.51 -8.83 20.04
C GLU A 93 -21.94 -9.17 18.62
N LEU A 94 -21.25 -10.11 17.97
CA LEU A 94 -21.61 -10.65 16.66
C LEU A 94 -22.80 -11.60 16.73
N SER A 95 -23.01 -12.28 17.86
CA SER A 95 -24.08 -13.27 18.04
C SER A 95 -25.45 -12.69 18.37
N ARG A 96 -25.56 -11.36 18.58
CA ARG A 96 -26.84 -10.70 18.88
C ARG A 96 -27.75 -10.69 17.65
N PRO A 97 -28.99 -11.20 17.73
CA PRO A 97 -29.92 -11.20 16.60
C PRO A 97 -30.30 -9.77 16.20
N GLY A 98 -30.23 -9.46 14.88
CA GLY A 98 -30.69 -8.18 14.31
C GLY A 98 -29.61 -7.27 13.69
N ARG A 99 -28.38 -7.75 13.47
CA ARG A 99 -27.27 -6.97 12.88
C ARG A 99 -26.93 -7.38 11.43
N ALA A 100 -27.95 -7.74 10.64
CA ALA A 100 -27.85 -7.91 9.18
C ALA A 100 -28.46 -6.71 8.47
#